data_AF-A0A0M0LRC0-F1
#
_entry.id   AF-A0A0M0LRC0-F1
#
_cell.length_a   1.000
_cell.length_b   1.000
_cell.length_c   1.000
_cell.angle_alpha   90.00
_cell.angle_beta   90.00
_cell.angle_gamma   90.00
#
_symmetry.space_group_name_H-M   'P 1'
#
loop_
_entity.id
_entity.type
_entity.pdbx_description
1 polymer ?
#
loop_
_entity_poly.entity_id
_entity_poly.type
_entity_poly.pdbx_seq_one_letter_code
_entity_poly.pdbx_strand_id
1 'polypeptide(L)'
;MPSLKDLLVAPFTVAGRINAPEYHKAKAVAQGCSASASATCTPLLPADYDKLLLELRVKHGGPAFLHTSGVVVYSATVGFIGDEMKLITWLERHGIYDAGGALNVRMSWDVVAQTAYMDLLCDSGLTFGFMEMSYGGNVIGRLVFELFPDVAPKTVANFLALCEGVEGGVGYVGTPIHRMKKGGWMQGGDVKSGKGDGGASASGAPLADESFHVEHSEAGILGMCNDGPHTAQSQFYVTFAPNKGFDKKYVAFGRLIDGFKLLSFIESIDVLNERPKSDLIISDAGRVSKKQLEMNMLDEDEAAIKLQSHIKGRAARKEAQERKQAAKRVKMEKKMAQERMEKKEQEEAAVKMQAINRGRAQRKANKKGMPGD
;
A
#
# COMPACT_ATOMS: atom_id res chain seq x y z
N MET A 1 10.23 -33.89 -35.21
CA MET A 1 8.88 -33.43 -34.83
C MET A 1 8.67 -33.82 -33.37
N PRO A 2 8.20 -32.93 -32.49
CA PRO A 2 7.89 -33.32 -31.12
C PRO A 2 6.78 -34.38 -31.14
N SER A 3 6.88 -35.38 -30.27
CA SER A 3 5.97 -36.51 -30.16
C SER A 3 4.62 -36.10 -29.57
N LEU A 4 3.59 -36.94 -29.74
CA LEU A 4 2.20 -36.71 -29.27
C LEU A 4 2.06 -36.52 -27.74
N LYS A 5 3.16 -36.60 -26.96
CA LYS A 5 3.22 -36.34 -25.51
C LYS A 5 3.69 -34.91 -25.17
N ASP A 6 4.03 -34.09 -26.17
CA ASP A 6 4.78 -32.84 -25.97
C ASP A 6 3.92 -31.58 -25.77
N LEU A 7 2.65 -31.69 -25.36
CA LEU A 7 1.81 -30.58 -24.87
C LEU A 7 0.77 -31.09 -23.85
N LEU A 8 1.21 -31.30 -22.60
CA LEU A 8 0.32 -31.74 -21.50
C LEU A 8 -0.71 -30.69 -21.09
N VAL A 9 -0.46 -29.42 -21.41
CA VAL A 9 -1.31 -28.28 -21.07
C VAL A 9 -1.44 -27.37 -22.28
N ALA A 10 -2.68 -26.96 -22.57
CA ALA A 10 -2.95 -26.08 -23.70
C ALA A 10 -2.25 -24.72 -23.53
N PRO A 11 -1.78 -24.08 -24.63
CA PRO A 11 -1.16 -22.76 -24.54
C PRO A 11 -2.07 -21.74 -23.85
N PHE A 12 -1.51 -20.95 -22.96
CA PHE A 12 -2.26 -19.96 -22.19
C PHE A 12 -1.53 -18.62 -22.07
N THR A 13 -2.28 -17.60 -21.73
CA THR A 13 -1.81 -16.24 -21.53
C THR A 13 -2.00 -15.84 -20.08
N VAL A 14 -0.96 -15.27 -19.49
CA VAL A 14 -0.97 -14.59 -18.19
C VAL A 14 -0.85 -13.10 -18.49
N ALA A 15 -1.96 -12.38 -18.42
CA ALA A 15 -1.97 -10.93 -18.58
C ALA A 15 -2.27 -10.28 -17.24
N GLY A 16 -1.52 -9.27 -16.84
CA GLY A 16 -1.72 -8.68 -15.52
C GLY A 16 -1.18 -7.27 -15.39
N ARG A 17 -1.69 -6.56 -14.41
CA ARG A 17 -1.18 -5.24 -14.03
C ARG A 17 0.26 -5.42 -13.60
N ILE A 18 1.17 -4.65 -14.17
CA ILE A 18 2.59 -4.77 -13.83
C ILE A 18 2.88 -4.37 -12.37
N ASN A 19 2.04 -3.53 -11.77
CA ASN A 19 2.13 -3.15 -10.37
C ASN A 19 1.37 -4.12 -9.42
N ALA A 20 0.84 -5.24 -9.92
CA ALA A 20 0.13 -6.22 -9.10
C ALA A 20 1.05 -7.40 -8.71
N PRO A 21 1.19 -7.70 -7.40
CA PRO A 21 1.93 -8.86 -6.92
C PRO A 21 1.44 -10.19 -7.53
N GLU A 22 0.13 -10.31 -7.74
CA GLU A 22 -0.53 -11.49 -8.30
C GLU A 22 -0.04 -11.80 -9.71
N TYR A 23 0.20 -10.78 -10.53
CA TYR A 23 0.75 -10.94 -11.87
C TYR A 23 2.15 -11.54 -11.84
N HIS A 24 3.02 -11.04 -10.96
CA HIS A 24 4.39 -11.53 -10.86
C HIS A 24 4.46 -12.96 -10.33
N LYS A 25 3.58 -13.33 -9.41
CA LYS A 25 3.40 -14.73 -8.98
C LYS A 25 3.00 -15.63 -10.14
N ALA A 26 1.93 -15.26 -10.87
CA ALA A 26 1.44 -16.05 -12.00
C ALA A 26 2.48 -16.16 -13.12
N LYS A 27 3.20 -15.06 -13.41
CA LYS A 27 4.30 -15.01 -14.37
C LYS A 27 5.43 -15.96 -13.97
N ALA A 28 5.86 -15.92 -12.71
CA ALA A 28 6.94 -16.79 -12.22
C ALA A 28 6.56 -18.27 -12.35
N VAL A 29 5.33 -18.64 -11.97
CA VAL A 29 4.79 -20.00 -12.14
C VAL A 29 4.76 -20.39 -13.62
N ALA A 30 4.21 -19.54 -14.49
CA ALA A 30 4.12 -19.80 -15.91
C ALA A 30 5.50 -19.98 -16.57
N GLN A 31 6.49 -19.17 -16.18
CA GLN A 31 7.87 -19.27 -16.67
C GLN A 31 8.58 -20.54 -16.16
N GLY A 32 8.37 -20.92 -14.90
CA GLY A 32 8.89 -22.15 -14.31
C GLY A 32 8.36 -23.42 -15.00
N CYS A 33 7.16 -23.35 -15.59
CA CYS A 33 6.51 -24.46 -16.29
C CYS A 33 6.80 -24.51 -17.80
N SER A 34 7.71 -23.66 -18.31
CA SER A 34 7.95 -23.48 -19.76
C SER A 34 8.41 -24.74 -20.50
N ALA A 35 8.97 -25.74 -19.81
CA ALA A 35 9.30 -27.05 -20.38
C ALA A 35 8.08 -27.96 -20.59
N SER A 36 6.94 -27.67 -19.98
CA SER A 36 5.75 -28.53 -19.95
C SER A 36 4.48 -27.83 -20.46
N ALA A 37 4.50 -26.50 -20.58
CA ALA A 37 3.40 -25.71 -21.11
C ALA A 37 3.91 -24.46 -21.84
N SER A 38 3.21 -24.07 -22.92
CA SER A 38 3.48 -22.80 -23.60
C SER A 38 2.70 -21.67 -22.94
N ALA A 39 3.39 -20.70 -22.37
CA ALA A 39 2.78 -19.56 -21.70
C ALA A 39 3.27 -18.23 -22.27
N THR A 40 2.35 -17.31 -22.54
CA THR A 40 2.68 -15.91 -22.87
C THR A 40 2.39 -15.03 -21.67
N CYS A 41 3.38 -14.28 -21.19
CA CYS A 41 3.22 -13.34 -20.08
C CYS A 41 3.19 -11.91 -20.61
N THR A 42 2.09 -11.19 -20.38
CA THR A 42 1.87 -9.84 -20.90
C THR A 42 1.73 -8.87 -19.73
N PRO A 43 2.78 -8.09 -19.42
CA PRO A 43 2.66 -7.01 -18.44
C PRO A 43 1.85 -5.87 -19.06
N LEU A 44 0.89 -5.34 -18.31
CA LEU A 44 0.06 -4.22 -18.75
C LEU A 44 0.13 -3.10 -17.73
N LEU A 45 0.05 -1.85 -18.21
CA LEU A 45 -0.24 -0.74 -17.32
C LEU A 45 -1.64 -0.94 -16.70
N PRO A 46 -1.90 -0.39 -15.51
CA PRO A 46 -3.19 -0.55 -14.83
C PRO A 46 -4.39 -0.17 -15.71
N ALA A 47 -4.29 0.92 -16.48
CA ALA A 47 -5.32 1.33 -17.43
C ALA A 47 -5.58 0.29 -18.55
N ASP A 48 -4.51 -0.21 -19.16
CA ASP A 48 -4.61 -1.21 -20.24
C ASP A 48 -5.17 -2.54 -19.74
N TYR A 49 -4.79 -2.94 -18.52
CA TYR A 49 -5.34 -4.13 -17.88
C TYR A 49 -6.85 -4.00 -17.63
N ASP A 50 -7.32 -2.85 -17.17
CA ASP A 50 -8.75 -2.63 -16.90
C ASP A 50 -9.58 -2.71 -18.18
N LYS A 51 -9.04 -2.22 -19.29
CA LYS A 51 -9.65 -2.39 -20.62
C LYS A 51 -9.69 -3.85 -21.06
N LEU A 52 -8.57 -4.58 -20.96
CA LEU A 52 -8.51 -6.01 -21.28
C LEU A 52 -9.52 -6.82 -20.44
N LEU A 53 -9.58 -6.54 -19.13
CA LEU A 53 -10.47 -7.25 -18.22
C LEU A 53 -11.94 -7.02 -18.61
N LEU A 54 -12.31 -5.81 -19.02
CA LEU A 54 -13.66 -5.53 -19.52
C LEU A 54 -13.98 -6.34 -20.79
N GLU A 55 -13.05 -6.41 -21.74
CA GLU A 55 -13.21 -7.21 -22.96
C GLU A 55 -13.39 -8.71 -22.65
N LEU A 56 -12.59 -9.25 -21.72
CA LEU A 56 -12.69 -10.65 -21.30
C LEU A 56 -14.00 -10.94 -20.56
N ARG A 57 -14.51 -9.99 -19.75
CA ARG A 57 -15.81 -10.10 -19.08
C ARG A 57 -16.95 -10.22 -20.09
N VAL A 58 -16.95 -9.37 -21.12
CA VAL A 58 -17.94 -9.41 -22.20
C VAL A 58 -17.85 -10.72 -22.98
N LYS A 59 -16.63 -11.14 -23.31
CA LYS A 59 -16.38 -12.33 -24.13
C LYS A 59 -16.72 -13.64 -23.44
N HIS A 60 -16.32 -13.81 -22.17
CA HIS A 60 -16.40 -15.11 -21.48
C HIS A 60 -17.57 -15.21 -20.49
N GLY A 61 -18.10 -14.09 -19.99
CA GLY A 61 -19.16 -14.08 -18.98
C GLY A 61 -18.81 -14.90 -17.72
N GLY A 62 -19.84 -15.31 -16.97
CA GLY A 62 -19.70 -16.25 -15.86
C GLY A 62 -18.63 -15.82 -14.82
N PRO A 63 -17.67 -16.71 -14.48
CA PRO A 63 -16.59 -16.39 -13.54
C PRO A 63 -15.74 -15.16 -13.91
N ALA A 64 -15.61 -14.85 -15.20
CA ALA A 64 -14.87 -13.67 -15.64
C ALA A 64 -15.52 -12.37 -15.15
N PHE A 65 -16.85 -12.33 -15.06
CA PHE A 65 -17.61 -11.15 -14.62
C PHE A 65 -17.29 -10.75 -13.18
N LEU A 66 -17.04 -11.75 -12.31
CA LEU A 66 -16.73 -11.55 -10.90
C LEU A 66 -15.23 -11.43 -10.63
N HIS A 67 -14.39 -11.45 -11.66
CA HIS A 67 -12.94 -11.42 -11.52
C HIS A 67 -12.44 -10.06 -11.07
N THR A 68 -11.65 -10.03 -9.99
CA THR A 68 -11.12 -8.79 -9.38
C THR A 68 -9.61 -8.80 -9.15
N SER A 69 -8.91 -9.92 -9.40
CA SER A 69 -7.46 -10.03 -9.22
C SER A 69 -6.71 -9.10 -10.17
N GLY A 70 -5.48 -8.71 -9.82
CA GLY A 70 -4.58 -7.93 -10.68
C GLY A 70 -3.98 -8.73 -11.86
N VAL A 71 -4.30 -10.01 -11.98
CA VAL A 71 -3.89 -10.88 -13.08
C VAL A 71 -5.09 -11.65 -13.62
N VAL A 72 -5.13 -11.88 -14.93
CA VAL A 72 -6.06 -12.76 -15.60
C VAL A 72 -5.33 -13.80 -16.41
N VAL A 73 -5.77 -15.03 -16.28
CA VAL A 73 -5.24 -16.19 -16.99
C VAL A 73 -6.33 -16.74 -17.89
N TYR A 74 -6.01 -16.90 -19.16
CA TYR A 74 -6.94 -17.41 -20.16
C TYR A 74 -6.20 -18.17 -21.25
N SER A 75 -6.91 -19.01 -21.99
CA SER A 75 -6.39 -19.77 -23.12
C SER A 75 -7.34 -19.64 -24.30
N ALA A 76 -6.79 -19.63 -25.51
CA ALA A 76 -7.59 -19.69 -26.72
C ALA A 76 -8.42 -20.99 -26.83
N THR A 77 -7.99 -22.07 -26.18
CA THR A 77 -8.65 -23.39 -26.28
C THR A 77 -9.57 -23.66 -25.09
N VAL A 78 -9.12 -23.42 -23.85
CA VAL A 78 -9.93 -23.69 -22.64
C VAL A 78 -10.72 -22.48 -22.14
N GLY A 79 -10.50 -21.30 -22.71
CA GLY A 79 -11.18 -20.07 -22.32
C GLY A 79 -10.62 -19.46 -21.04
N PHE A 80 -11.48 -18.86 -20.23
CA PHE A 80 -11.10 -18.17 -19.00
C PHE A 80 -10.70 -19.17 -17.90
N ILE A 81 -9.50 -19.01 -17.34
CA ILE A 81 -8.96 -19.89 -16.28
C ILE A 81 -9.15 -19.24 -14.91
N GLY A 82 -8.77 -17.96 -14.76
CA GLY A 82 -8.95 -17.20 -13.51
C GLY A 82 -7.75 -16.36 -13.11
N ASP A 83 -7.45 -16.37 -11.81
CA ASP A 83 -6.35 -15.66 -11.17
C ASP A 83 -5.09 -16.53 -11.02
N GLU A 84 -4.08 -16.04 -10.29
CA GLU A 84 -2.83 -16.75 -10.01
C GLU A 84 -3.05 -18.06 -9.24
N MET A 85 -4.03 -18.11 -8.34
CA MET A 85 -4.35 -19.31 -7.56
C MET A 85 -5.04 -20.34 -8.45
N LYS A 86 -5.95 -19.90 -9.31
CA LYS A 86 -6.61 -20.77 -10.31
C LYS A 86 -5.61 -21.33 -11.31
N LEU A 87 -4.62 -20.55 -11.73
CA LEU A 87 -3.52 -21.03 -12.56
C LEU A 87 -2.75 -22.16 -11.86
N ILE A 88 -2.32 -21.95 -10.62
CA ILE A 88 -1.57 -22.97 -9.86
C ILE A 88 -2.40 -24.26 -9.74
N THR A 89 -3.65 -24.16 -9.27
CA THR A 89 -4.52 -25.34 -9.15
C THR A 89 -4.78 -26.02 -10.49
N TRP A 90 -4.87 -25.25 -11.58
CA TRP A 90 -5.06 -25.80 -12.91
C TRP A 90 -3.82 -26.55 -13.41
N LEU A 91 -2.62 -26.02 -13.20
CA LEU A 91 -1.36 -26.69 -13.54
C LEU A 91 -1.14 -27.96 -12.72
N GLU A 92 -1.41 -27.92 -11.40
CA GLU A 92 -1.29 -29.08 -10.50
C GLU A 92 -2.19 -30.24 -10.95
N ARG A 93 -3.41 -29.95 -11.42
CA ARG A 93 -4.33 -30.96 -11.99
C ARG A 93 -3.78 -31.63 -13.25
N HIS A 94 -2.87 -30.98 -13.97
CA HIS A 94 -2.18 -31.54 -15.13
C HIS A 94 -0.81 -32.14 -14.77
N GLY A 95 -0.52 -32.30 -13.47
CA GLY A 95 0.73 -32.87 -12.98
C GLY A 95 1.92 -31.93 -13.10
N ILE A 96 1.69 -30.63 -13.32
CA ILE A 96 2.74 -29.62 -13.39
C ILE A 96 2.83 -28.90 -12.04
N TYR A 97 3.99 -29.00 -11.40
CA TYR A 97 4.25 -28.41 -10.09
C TYR A 97 5.44 -27.44 -10.18
N ASP A 98 5.51 -26.49 -9.25
CA ASP A 98 6.67 -25.61 -9.09
C ASP A 98 7.87 -26.37 -8.51
N ALA A 99 8.49 -27.22 -9.32
CA ALA A 99 9.68 -27.99 -8.94
C ALA A 99 10.93 -27.10 -8.83
N GLY A 100 10.92 -25.91 -9.45
CA GLY A 100 12.05 -24.98 -9.48
C GLY A 100 12.10 -24.00 -8.33
N GLY A 101 11.06 -23.93 -7.49
CA GLY A 101 10.94 -22.94 -6.44
C GLY A 101 10.77 -21.52 -6.99
N ALA A 102 10.08 -21.36 -8.12
CA ALA A 102 9.75 -20.06 -8.70
C ALA A 102 8.96 -19.17 -7.73
N LEU A 103 8.23 -19.77 -6.78
CA LEU A 103 7.54 -19.05 -5.71
C LEU A 103 8.45 -18.69 -4.51
N ASN A 104 9.65 -19.26 -4.42
CA ASN A 104 10.64 -18.99 -3.36
C ASN A 104 11.51 -17.77 -3.72
N VAL A 105 10.91 -16.59 -3.68
CA VAL A 105 11.60 -15.32 -3.91
C VAL A 105 12.25 -14.77 -2.64
N ARG A 106 13.40 -14.10 -2.80
CA ARG A 106 14.12 -13.44 -1.69
C ARG A 106 13.42 -12.15 -1.22
N MET A 107 12.68 -11.49 -2.10
CA MET A 107 11.92 -10.27 -1.82
C MET A 107 10.42 -10.56 -1.80
N SER A 108 9.61 -9.71 -1.16
CA SER A 108 8.16 -9.83 -1.25
C SER A 108 7.68 -9.54 -2.67
N TRP A 109 6.52 -10.13 -3.03
CA TRP A 109 5.92 -9.89 -4.35
C TRP A 109 5.50 -8.44 -4.57
N ASP A 110 5.19 -7.71 -3.50
CA ASP A 110 4.92 -6.27 -3.55
C ASP A 110 6.14 -5.49 -4.03
N VAL A 111 7.33 -5.78 -3.49
CA VAL A 111 8.58 -5.14 -3.93
C VAL A 111 8.87 -5.50 -5.38
N VAL A 112 8.73 -6.78 -5.75
CA VAL A 112 8.91 -7.22 -7.16
C VAL A 112 7.98 -6.45 -8.10
N ALA A 113 6.71 -6.27 -7.72
CA ALA A 113 5.73 -5.56 -8.53
C ALA A 113 6.03 -4.07 -8.65
N GLN A 114 6.38 -3.41 -7.55
CA GLN A 114 6.74 -1.99 -7.55
C GLN A 114 8.01 -1.73 -8.36
N THR A 115 9.05 -2.53 -8.18
CA THR A 115 10.28 -2.42 -8.97
C THR A 115 9.99 -2.59 -10.46
N ALA A 116 9.26 -3.64 -10.85
CA ALA A 116 8.95 -3.89 -12.26
C ALA A 116 8.08 -2.79 -12.89
N TYR A 117 7.09 -2.26 -12.15
CA TYR A 117 6.27 -1.15 -12.63
C TYR A 117 7.13 0.07 -12.92
N MET A 118 8.05 0.39 -12.01
CA MET A 118 8.84 1.59 -12.12
C MET A 118 9.97 1.48 -13.12
N ASP A 119 10.59 0.30 -13.26
CA ASP A 119 11.51 0.02 -14.35
C ASP A 119 10.79 0.21 -15.69
N LEU A 120 9.57 -0.30 -15.85
CA LEU A 120 8.78 -0.08 -17.07
C LEU A 120 8.57 1.41 -17.34
N LEU A 121 8.15 2.19 -16.35
CA LEU A 121 7.95 3.63 -16.54
C LEU A 121 9.26 4.33 -16.89
N CYS A 122 10.32 4.10 -16.12
CA CYS A 122 11.58 4.79 -16.30
C CYS A 122 12.31 4.41 -17.60
N ASP A 123 12.14 3.18 -18.06
CA ASP A 123 12.81 2.67 -19.27
C ASP A 123 11.99 2.92 -20.54
N SER A 124 10.72 3.37 -20.43
CA SER A 124 9.86 3.65 -21.59
C SER A 124 10.31 4.84 -22.46
N GLY A 125 11.16 5.72 -21.92
CA GLY A 125 11.54 6.99 -22.56
C GLY A 125 10.44 8.06 -22.54
N LEU A 126 9.28 7.78 -21.94
CA LEU A 126 8.16 8.72 -21.79
C LEU A 126 8.34 9.56 -20.52
N THR A 127 7.51 10.60 -20.38
CA THR A 127 7.51 11.48 -19.20
C THR A 127 6.28 11.19 -18.35
N PHE A 128 6.49 10.96 -17.06
CA PHE A 128 5.39 10.73 -16.11
C PHE A 128 5.47 11.65 -14.91
N GLY A 129 4.31 12.08 -14.44
CA GLY A 129 4.10 12.80 -13.19
C GLY A 129 3.11 12.07 -12.30
N PHE A 130 3.12 12.37 -11.02
CA PHE A 130 2.14 11.83 -10.08
C PHE A 130 1.58 12.90 -9.15
N MET A 131 0.39 12.61 -8.61
CA MET A 131 -0.24 13.36 -7.53
C MET A 131 -0.78 12.36 -6.51
N GLU A 132 -0.33 12.46 -5.28
CA GLU A 132 -0.91 11.77 -4.14
C GLU A 132 -2.05 12.60 -3.56
N MET A 133 -3.17 11.95 -3.31
CA MET A 133 -4.40 12.59 -2.87
C MET A 133 -4.66 12.23 -1.41
N SER A 134 -5.10 13.20 -0.64
CA SER A 134 -5.60 13.02 0.71
C SER A 134 -7.03 13.55 0.84
N TYR A 135 -7.87 12.85 1.60
CA TYR A 135 -9.25 13.22 1.86
C TYR A 135 -9.54 13.21 3.36
N GLY A 136 -9.98 14.35 3.89
CA GLY A 136 -10.18 14.53 5.33
C GLY A 136 -8.90 14.28 6.15
N GLY A 137 -7.73 14.62 5.60
CA GLY A 137 -6.42 14.45 6.23
C GLY A 137 -5.81 13.04 6.11
N ASN A 138 -6.46 12.09 5.44
CA ASN A 138 -5.93 10.75 5.23
C ASN A 138 -5.50 10.57 3.78
N VAL A 139 -4.30 10.04 3.54
CA VAL A 139 -3.86 9.66 2.18
C VAL A 139 -4.77 8.55 1.64
N ILE A 140 -5.37 8.78 0.47
CA ILE A 140 -6.32 7.88 -0.18
C ILE A 140 -5.75 7.20 -1.43
N GLY A 141 -4.56 7.62 -1.89
CA GLY A 141 -3.81 6.96 -2.95
C GLY A 141 -3.18 7.95 -3.93
N ARG A 142 -2.68 7.41 -5.04
CA ARG A 142 -1.92 8.18 -6.05
C ARG A 142 -2.54 8.07 -7.43
N LEU A 143 -2.51 9.18 -8.15
CA LEU A 143 -2.79 9.28 -9.58
C LEU A 143 -1.45 9.41 -10.32
N VAL A 144 -1.21 8.57 -11.33
CA VAL A 144 0.00 8.62 -12.15
C VAL A 144 -0.40 8.94 -13.58
N PHE A 145 0.24 9.97 -14.15
CA PHE A 145 -0.06 10.49 -15.47
C PHE A 145 1.12 10.30 -16.41
N GLU A 146 0.84 9.84 -17.61
CA GLU A 146 1.72 10.06 -18.77
C GLU A 146 1.51 11.49 -19.26
N LEU A 147 2.60 12.20 -19.52
CA LEU A 147 2.62 13.58 -19.99
C LEU A 147 3.20 13.63 -21.40
N PHE A 148 2.73 14.58 -22.21
CA PHE A 148 3.02 14.68 -23.64
C PHE A 148 3.91 15.90 -23.97
N PRO A 149 5.21 15.89 -23.60
CA PRO A 149 6.10 17.03 -23.84
C PRO A 149 6.39 17.27 -25.32
N ASP A 150 6.19 16.26 -26.16
CA ASP A 150 6.24 16.33 -27.62
C ASP A 150 5.04 17.09 -28.22
N VAL A 151 3.89 17.09 -27.53
CA VAL A 151 2.67 17.79 -27.95
C VAL A 151 2.56 19.19 -27.34
N ALA A 152 2.87 19.35 -26.05
CA ALA A 152 2.71 20.59 -25.31
C ALA A 152 3.90 20.83 -24.35
N PRO A 153 5.11 21.12 -24.86
CA PRO A 153 6.34 21.14 -24.08
C PRO A 153 6.33 22.15 -22.93
N LYS A 154 5.84 23.38 -23.15
CA LYS A 154 5.84 24.43 -22.12
C LYS A 154 4.78 24.14 -21.05
N THR A 155 3.64 23.59 -21.46
CA THR A 155 2.55 23.20 -20.58
C THR A 155 2.98 22.08 -19.65
N VAL A 156 3.62 21.04 -20.21
CA VAL A 156 4.18 19.92 -19.43
C VAL A 156 5.28 20.39 -18.49
N ALA A 157 6.21 21.23 -18.96
CA ALA A 157 7.27 21.78 -18.12
C ALA A 157 6.73 22.62 -16.96
N ASN A 158 5.72 23.45 -17.22
CA ASN A 158 5.03 24.22 -16.18
C ASN A 158 4.36 23.31 -15.15
N PHE A 159 3.61 22.30 -15.60
CA PHE A 159 2.91 21.38 -14.71
C PHE A 159 3.89 20.61 -13.81
N LEU A 160 4.97 20.07 -14.38
CA LEU A 160 5.98 19.34 -13.62
C LEU A 160 6.70 20.24 -12.61
N ALA A 161 7.07 21.47 -13.00
CA ALA A 161 7.67 22.42 -12.08
C ALA A 161 6.76 22.74 -10.89
N LEU A 162 5.44 22.83 -11.11
CA LEU A 162 4.47 23.02 -10.03
C LEU A 162 4.25 21.75 -9.20
N CYS A 163 4.38 20.55 -9.78
CA CYS A 163 4.39 19.29 -9.02
C CYS A 163 5.61 19.21 -8.09
N GLU A 164 6.79 19.54 -8.59
CA GLU A 164 8.06 19.50 -7.86
C GLU A 164 8.20 20.66 -6.86
N GLY A 165 7.41 21.71 -7.06
CA GLY A 165 7.50 22.97 -6.31
C GLY A 165 8.57 23.89 -6.88
N VAL A 166 8.28 25.19 -6.90
CA VAL A 166 9.23 26.22 -7.31
C VAL A 166 9.68 27.08 -6.12
N GLU A 167 10.75 27.83 -6.32
CA GLU A 167 11.30 28.73 -5.31
C GLU A 167 10.23 29.71 -4.79
N GLY A 168 10.18 29.92 -3.48
CA GLY A 168 9.10 30.66 -2.82
C GLY A 168 7.90 29.82 -2.37
N GLY A 169 7.96 28.49 -2.53
CA GLY A 169 6.95 27.56 -1.98
C GLY A 169 5.67 27.46 -2.82
N VAL A 170 5.70 27.91 -4.07
CA VAL A 170 4.58 27.79 -5.00
C VAL A 170 4.61 26.39 -5.62
N GLY A 171 3.51 25.65 -5.51
CA GLY A 171 3.41 24.30 -6.05
C GLY A 171 2.05 23.68 -5.76
N TYR A 172 1.82 22.47 -6.27
CA TYR A 172 0.55 21.77 -6.11
C TYR A 172 0.37 21.14 -4.73
N VAL A 173 1.46 20.75 -4.06
CA VAL A 173 1.41 20.13 -2.73
C VAL A 173 0.73 21.08 -1.74
N GLY A 174 -0.28 20.58 -1.04
CA GLY A 174 -1.11 21.34 -0.10
C GLY A 174 -2.28 22.08 -0.75
N THR A 175 -2.39 22.12 -2.08
CA THR A 175 -3.52 22.78 -2.75
C THR A 175 -4.75 21.88 -2.80
N PRO A 176 -5.96 22.46 -2.67
CA PRO A 176 -7.20 21.69 -2.74
C PRO A 176 -7.63 21.44 -4.19
N ILE A 177 -8.38 20.34 -4.37
CA ILE A 177 -9.34 20.21 -5.46
C ILE A 177 -10.54 21.11 -5.11
N HIS A 178 -10.56 22.32 -5.67
CA HIS A 178 -11.55 23.34 -5.30
C HIS A 178 -12.88 23.18 -6.04
N ARG A 179 -12.93 22.40 -7.11
CA ARG A 179 -14.14 22.16 -7.90
C ARG A 179 -14.19 20.76 -8.50
N MET A 180 -15.35 20.11 -8.44
CA MET A 180 -15.65 18.81 -9.00
C MET A 180 -17.07 18.78 -9.56
N LYS A 181 -17.17 18.43 -10.84
CA LYS A 181 -18.43 18.19 -11.54
C LYS A 181 -18.55 16.69 -11.81
N LYS A 182 -19.48 16.01 -11.11
CA LYS A 182 -19.76 14.58 -11.32
C LYS A 182 -20.15 14.31 -12.79
N GLY A 183 -19.63 13.24 -13.36
CA GLY A 183 -19.74 12.91 -14.79
C GLY A 183 -18.97 13.87 -15.72
N GLY A 184 -18.15 14.76 -15.17
CA GLY A 184 -17.41 15.78 -15.91
C GLY A 184 -15.92 15.71 -15.59
N TRP A 185 -15.47 16.49 -14.61
CA TRP A 185 -14.05 16.61 -14.25
C TRP A 185 -13.88 17.04 -12.79
N MET A 186 -12.69 16.78 -12.24
CA MET A 186 -12.17 17.50 -11.08
C MET A 186 -11.23 18.60 -11.54
N GLN A 187 -11.16 19.70 -10.78
CA GLN A 187 -10.33 20.86 -11.04
C GLN A 187 -9.61 21.28 -9.75
N GLY A 188 -8.31 21.49 -9.87
CA GLY A 188 -7.41 21.90 -8.80
C GLY A 188 -6.33 22.83 -9.32
N GLY A 189 -5.26 23.00 -8.53
CA GLY A 189 -4.07 23.75 -8.96
C GLY A 189 -4.18 25.27 -8.86
N ASP A 190 -5.14 25.79 -8.07
CA ASP A 190 -5.06 27.18 -7.62
C ASP A 190 -4.02 27.30 -6.51
N VAL A 191 -2.77 27.54 -6.91
CA VAL A 191 -1.60 27.64 -6.04
C VAL A 191 -1.53 28.94 -5.22
N LYS A 192 -2.49 29.86 -5.38
CA LYS A 192 -2.53 31.14 -4.66
C LYS A 192 -3.55 31.14 -3.54
N SER A 193 -4.82 30.89 -3.87
CA SER A 193 -5.92 31.03 -2.90
C SER A 193 -6.57 29.69 -2.54
N GLY A 194 -6.44 28.66 -3.39
CA GLY A 194 -7.16 27.39 -3.26
C GLY A 194 -8.68 27.51 -3.45
N LYS A 195 -9.17 28.60 -4.06
CA LYS A 195 -10.61 28.86 -4.25
C LYS A 195 -11.05 28.79 -5.71
N GLY A 196 -10.11 28.77 -6.65
CA GLY A 196 -10.34 28.77 -8.08
C GLY A 196 -10.38 30.16 -8.71
N ASP A 197 -10.09 31.22 -7.95
CA ASP A 197 -10.03 32.62 -8.41
C ASP A 197 -8.59 33.09 -8.65
N GLY A 198 -7.61 32.21 -8.47
CA GLY A 198 -6.18 32.50 -8.62
C GLY A 198 -5.42 31.51 -9.48
N GLY A 199 -4.11 31.63 -9.43
CA GLY A 199 -3.17 30.82 -10.18
C GLY A 199 -1.86 31.53 -10.41
N ALA A 200 -0.81 30.75 -10.62
CA ALA A 200 0.47 31.24 -11.08
C ALA A 200 1.20 30.11 -11.80
N SER A 201 1.54 30.33 -13.07
CA SER A 201 2.48 29.44 -13.74
C SER A 201 3.82 29.44 -13.01
N ALA A 202 4.59 28.38 -13.19
CA ALA A 202 5.94 28.25 -12.66
C ALA A 202 6.87 29.40 -13.11
N SER A 203 6.64 29.96 -14.30
CA SER A 203 7.40 31.09 -14.85
C SER A 203 6.87 32.47 -14.43
N GLY A 204 5.69 32.52 -13.78
CA GLY A 204 4.99 33.76 -13.45
C GLY A 204 4.21 34.43 -14.60
N ALA A 205 4.35 33.94 -15.84
CA ALA A 205 3.62 34.44 -17.01
C ALA A 205 2.57 33.43 -17.53
N PRO A 206 1.39 33.87 -18.03
CA PRO A 206 0.42 32.96 -18.63
C PRO A 206 1.00 32.14 -19.78
N LEU A 207 0.49 30.93 -19.95
CA LEU A 207 0.84 30.00 -21.02
C LEU A 207 -0.09 30.21 -22.22
N ALA A 208 0.52 30.25 -23.41
CA ALA A 208 -0.23 30.16 -24.66
C ALA A 208 -0.77 28.74 -24.89
N ASP A 209 -1.94 28.62 -25.49
CA ASP A 209 -2.46 27.32 -25.94
C ASP A 209 -1.53 26.71 -27.02
N GLU A 210 -0.75 25.69 -26.66
CA GLU A 210 0.27 25.10 -27.54
C GLU A 210 -0.32 24.15 -28.59
N SER A 211 -1.29 23.32 -28.20
CA SER A 211 -1.85 22.29 -29.06
C SER A 211 -3.25 21.85 -28.59
N PHE A 212 -4.08 21.48 -29.57
CA PHE A 212 -5.39 20.86 -29.35
C PHE A 212 -5.47 19.47 -29.99
N HIS A 213 -4.32 18.80 -30.15
CA HIS A 213 -4.23 17.48 -30.78
C HIS A 213 -4.83 16.36 -29.92
N VAL A 214 -4.73 16.49 -28.59
CA VAL A 214 -5.28 15.53 -27.64
C VAL A 214 -6.75 15.84 -27.42
N GLU A 215 -7.61 14.91 -27.81
CA GLU A 215 -9.06 15.01 -27.61
C GLU A 215 -9.46 14.55 -26.21
N HIS A 216 -10.56 15.09 -25.70
CA HIS A 216 -11.16 14.69 -24.43
C HIS A 216 -12.10 13.48 -24.62
N SER A 217 -11.57 12.41 -25.19
CA SER A 217 -12.35 11.26 -25.66
C SER A 217 -12.59 10.18 -24.60
N GLU A 218 -11.92 10.26 -23.46
CA GLU A 218 -11.97 9.27 -22.38
C GLU A 218 -11.86 9.91 -20.99
N ALA A 219 -12.05 9.11 -19.94
CA ALA A 219 -11.77 9.51 -18.57
C ALA A 219 -10.26 9.53 -18.31
N GLY A 220 -9.81 10.38 -17.39
CA GLY A 220 -8.40 10.47 -17.00
C GLY A 220 -7.56 11.40 -17.88
N ILE A 221 -8.14 12.11 -18.85
CA ILE A 221 -7.44 13.17 -19.59
C ILE A 221 -7.11 14.33 -18.65
N LEU A 222 -5.83 14.70 -18.63
CA LEU A 222 -5.27 15.81 -17.86
C LEU A 222 -5.04 17.02 -18.78
N GLY A 223 -5.52 18.19 -18.37
CA GLY A 223 -5.34 19.42 -19.12
C GLY A 223 -5.39 20.69 -18.29
N MET A 224 -5.04 21.81 -18.90
CA MET A 224 -4.97 23.12 -18.22
C MET A 224 -6.29 23.89 -18.33
N CYS A 225 -6.73 24.44 -17.20
CA CYS A 225 -7.79 25.44 -17.19
C CYS A 225 -7.25 26.80 -17.68
N ASN A 226 -8.13 27.61 -18.25
CA ASN A 226 -7.85 28.98 -18.68
C ASN A 226 -9.10 29.87 -18.48
N ASP A 227 -8.89 31.18 -18.48
CA ASP A 227 -9.93 32.22 -18.42
C ASP A 227 -10.16 32.86 -19.79
N GLY A 228 -9.96 32.06 -20.85
CA GLY A 228 -9.92 32.49 -22.24
C GLY A 228 -8.65 32.03 -22.96
N PRO A 229 -8.58 32.18 -24.29
CA PRO A 229 -7.44 31.72 -25.08
C PRO A 229 -6.12 32.29 -24.57
N HIS A 230 -5.09 31.45 -24.49
CA HIS A 230 -3.72 31.82 -24.10
C HIS A 230 -3.58 32.42 -22.69
N THR A 231 -4.42 32.00 -21.74
CA THR A 231 -4.40 32.50 -20.35
C THR A 231 -4.15 31.41 -19.30
N ALA A 232 -3.77 30.20 -19.70
CA ALA A 232 -3.53 29.11 -18.77
C ALA A 232 -2.39 29.44 -17.78
N GLN A 233 -2.49 28.96 -16.54
CA GLN A 233 -1.50 29.23 -15.49
C GLN A 233 -1.13 27.95 -14.72
N SER A 234 -1.78 27.71 -13.57
CA SER A 234 -1.55 26.54 -12.73
C SER A 234 -2.79 25.66 -12.56
N GLN A 235 -3.99 26.21 -12.76
CA GLN A 235 -5.20 25.42 -12.58
C GLN A 235 -5.28 24.33 -13.66
N PHE A 236 -5.55 23.11 -13.24
CA PHE A 236 -5.66 21.93 -14.12
C PHE A 236 -7.00 21.23 -13.89
N TYR A 237 -7.39 20.36 -14.82
CA TYR A 237 -8.48 19.43 -14.65
C TYR A 237 -8.06 17.99 -14.97
N VAL A 238 -8.78 17.04 -14.37
CA VAL A 238 -8.76 15.63 -14.78
C VAL A 238 -10.19 15.20 -15.05
N THR A 239 -10.43 14.68 -16.24
CA THR A 239 -11.77 14.24 -16.68
C THR A 239 -12.21 12.96 -15.97
N PHE A 240 -13.47 12.88 -15.56
CA PHE A 240 -14.11 11.65 -15.08
C PHE A 240 -14.77 10.85 -16.21
N ALA A 241 -15.08 11.53 -17.33
CA ALA A 241 -15.74 10.96 -18.49
C ALA A 241 -15.34 11.75 -19.76
N PRO A 242 -15.60 11.21 -20.98
CA PRO A 242 -15.37 11.95 -22.22
C PRO A 242 -16.06 13.32 -22.22
N ASN A 243 -15.35 14.36 -22.64
CA ASN A 243 -15.85 15.74 -22.60
C ASN A 243 -15.47 16.54 -23.86
N LYS A 244 -16.15 16.24 -24.97
CA LYS A 244 -15.96 16.95 -26.27
C LYS A 244 -16.17 18.46 -26.21
N GLY A 245 -16.83 18.97 -25.17
CA GLY A 245 -17.03 20.41 -24.99
C GLY A 245 -15.74 21.18 -24.73
N PHE A 246 -14.68 20.49 -24.30
CA PHE A 246 -13.37 21.04 -23.98
C PHE A 246 -12.42 21.07 -25.18
N ASP A 247 -12.70 20.28 -26.21
CA ASP A 247 -11.89 20.21 -27.41
C ASP A 247 -11.73 21.60 -28.04
N LYS A 248 -10.50 21.93 -28.43
CA LYS A 248 -10.12 23.22 -29.04
C LYS A 248 -10.32 24.44 -28.14
N LYS A 249 -10.60 24.25 -26.86
CA LYS A 249 -10.73 25.33 -25.86
C LYS A 249 -9.73 25.20 -24.72
N TYR A 250 -9.39 23.97 -24.36
CA TYR A 250 -8.43 23.67 -23.32
C TYR A 250 -7.34 22.74 -23.85
N VAL A 251 -6.10 23.02 -23.49
CA VAL A 251 -4.95 22.18 -23.84
C VAL A 251 -4.93 20.96 -22.93
N ALA A 252 -5.17 19.78 -23.50
CA ALA A 252 -4.88 18.50 -22.88
C ALA A 252 -3.43 18.11 -23.15
N PHE A 253 -2.70 17.70 -22.12
CA PHE A 253 -1.25 17.48 -22.16
C PHE A 253 -0.82 16.20 -21.44
N GLY A 254 -1.75 15.38 -20.99
CA GLY A 254 -1.45 14.08 -20.40
C GLY A 254 -2.69 13.21 -20.22
N ARG A 255 -2.47 11.98 -19.78
CA ARG A 255 -3.52 11.01 -19.46
C ARG A 255 -3.15 10.19 -18.24
N LEU A 256 -4.17 9.77 -17.48
CA LEU A 256 -4.02 8.87 -16.35
C LEU A 256 -3.63 7.46 -16.83
N ILE A 257 -2.59 6.89 -16.24
CA ILE A 257 -2.14 5.52 -16.52
C ILE A 257 -2.29 4.59 -15.31
N ASP A 258 -2.37 5.15 -14.10
CA ASP A 258 -2.64 4.44 -12.85
C ASP A 258 -3.47 5.32 -11.90
N GLY A 259 -4.35 4.69 -11.12
CA GLY A 259 -5.22 5.38 -10.16
C GLY A 259 -6.68 5.55 -10.60
N PHE A 260 -7.18 4.86 -11.64
CA PHE A 260 -8.59 4.99 -12.06
C PHE A 260 -9.62 4.64 -10.98
N LYS A 261 -9.30 3.68 -10.10
CA LYS A 261 -10.13 3.37 -8.92
C LYS A 261 -10.20 4.56 -7.96
N LEU A 262 -9.08 5.24 -7.75
CA LEU A 262 -9.00 6.45 -6.94
C LEU A 262 -9.77 7.60 -7.61
N LEU A 263 -9.61 7.79 -8.93
CA LEU A 263 -10.36 8.79 -9.68
C LEU A 263 -11.88 8.58 -9.56
N SER A 264 -12.34 7.33 -9.67
CA SER A 264 -13.75 6.96 -9.49
C SER A 264 -14.23 7.20 -8.04
N PHE A 265 -13.40 6.92 -7.05
CA PHE A 265 -13.69 7.24 -5.66
C PHE A 265 -13.80 8.75 -5.45
N ILE A 266 -12.87 9.53 -6.00
CA ILE A 266 -12.89 11.00 -5.93
C ILE A 266 -14.17 11.57 -6.54
N GLU A 267 -14.61 11.07 -7.69
CA GLU A 267 -15.87 11.47 -8.31
C GLU A 267 -17.09 11.19 -7.40
N SER A 268 -17.05 10.11 -6.64
CA SER A 268 -18.15 9.72 -5.75
C SER A 268 -18.32 10.65 -4.54
N ILE A 269 -17.27 11.40 -4.18
CA ILE A 269 -17.26 12.31 -3.02
C ILE A 269 -18.42 13.31 -3.11
N ASP A 270 -19.01 13.59 -1.95
CA ASP A 270 -20.08 14.56 -1.81
C ASP A 270 -19.58 16.00 -2.07
N VAL A 271 -20.34 16.74 -2.86
CA VAL A 271 -20.05 18.14 -3.19
C VAL A 271 -21.19 19.07 -2.78
N LEU A 272 -20.85 20.32 -2.48
CA LEU A 272 -21.78 21.43 -2.30
C LEU A 272 -21.35 22.55 -3.25
N ASN A 273 -22.21 22.94 -4.19
CA ASN A 273 -21.89 23.91 -5.26
C ASN A 273 -20.60 23.53 -6.02
N GLU A 274 -20.50 22.25 -6.41
CA GLU A 274 -19.32 21.67 -7.05
C GLU A 274 -18.04 21.69 -6.20
N ARG A 275 -18.04 22.12 -4.94
CA ARG A 275 -16.87 22.01 -4.04
C ARG A 275 -16.98 20.76 -3.17
N PRO A 276 -15.91 19.95 -3.00
CA PRO A 276 -15.91 18.85 -2.03
C PRO A 276 -16.34 19.33 -0.63
N LYS A 277 -17.19 18.57 0.06
CA LYS A 277 -17.62 18.91 1.44
C LYS A 277 -16.49 18.79 2.46
N SER A 278 -15.60 17.83 2.27
CA SER A 278 -14.39 17.65 3.07
C SER A 278 -13.17 17.92 2.21
N ASP A 279 -12.08 18.34 2.84
CA ASP A 279 -10.86 18.70 2.14
C ASP A 279 -10.32 17.52 1.34
N LEU A 280 -10.20 17.73 0.02
CA LEU A 280 -9.53 16.86 -0.92
C LEU A 280 -8.28 17.60 -1.41
N ILE A 281 -7.11 17.18 -0.91
CA ILE A 281 -5.84 17.90 -1.03
C ILE A 281 -4.82 17.06 -1.77
N ILE A 282 -3.98 17.69 -2.59
CA ILE A 282 -2.78 17.06 -3.16
C ILE A 282 -1.73 16.99 -2.03
N SER A 283 -1.51 15.81 -1.44
CA SER A 283 -0.60 15.63 -0.30
C SER A 283 0.86 15.48 -0.70
N ASP A 284 1.12 15.00 -1.92
CA ASP A 284 2.45 14.87 -2.51
C ASP A 284 2.32 14.95 -4.03
N ALA A 285 3.34 15.42 -4.74
CA ALA A 285 3.36 15.49 -6.18
C ALA A 285 4.79 15.52 -6.70
N GLY A 286 5.00 15.06 -7.92
CA GLY A 286 6.32 15.13 -8.52
C GLY A 286 6.43 14.40 -9.85
N ARG A 287 7.66 14.33 -10.35
CA ARG A 287 8.02 13.52 -11.51
C ARG A 287 8.29 12.08 -11.07
N VAL A 288 7.87 11.11 -11.88
CA VAL A 288 8.26 9.71 -11.67
C VAL A 288 9.72 9.55 -12.12
N SER A 289 10.60 9.12 -11.22
CA SER A 289 12.02 8.88 -11.53
C SER A 289 12.63 7.74 -10.70
N LYS A 290 13.68 7.09 -11.22
CA LYS A 290 14.42 6.03 -10.50
C LYS A 290 15.00 6.54 -9.19
N LYS A 291 15.56 7.76 -9.19
CA LYS A 291 16.12 8.40 -7.98
C LYS A 291 15.09 8.48 -6.86
N GLN A 292 13.84 8.79 -7.18
CA GLN A 292 12.76 8.92 -6.20
C GLN A 292 12.36 7.56 -5.61
N LEU A 293 12.48 6.48 -6.37
CA LEU A 293 12.32 5.12 -5.83
C LEU A 293 13.44 4.73 -4.90
N GLU A 294 14.68 4.97 -5.32
CA GLU A 294 15.85 4.64 -4.50
C GLU A 294 15.74 5.36 -3.16
N MET A 295 15.32 6.62 -3.16
CA MET A 295 15.04 7.38 -1.94
C MET A 295 13.90 6.75 -1.11
N ASN A 296 12.75 6.45 -1.72
CA ASN A 296 11.62 5.85 -1.00
C ASN A 296 11.96 4.48 -0.40
N MET A 297 12.69 3.63 -1.13
CA MET A 297 13.12 2.31 -0.65
C MET A 297 14.10 2.43 0.51
N LEU A 298 15.01 3.42 0.47
CA LEU A 298 15.91 3.71 1.59
C LEU A 298 15.16 4.19 2.83
N ASP A 299 14.16 5.05 2.66
CA ASP A 299 13.32 5.55 3.75
C ASP A 299 12.48 4.41 4.38
N GLU A 300 11.92 3.53 3.55
CA GLU A 300 11.20 2.34 4.01
C GLU A 300 12.10 1.33 4.74
N ASP A 301 13.31 1.08 4.23
CA ASP A 301 14.30 0.25 4.90
C ASP A 301 14.70 0.86 6.25
N GLU A 302 14.92 2.17 6.31
CA GLU A 302 15.23 2.86 7.56
C GLU A 302 14.05 2.79 8.55
N ALA A 303 12.82 2.97 8.06
CA ALA A 303 11.61 2.83 8.86
C ALA A 303 11.42 1.40 9.38
N ALA A 304 11.67 0.38 8.55
CA ALA A 304 11.62 -1.03 8.91
C ALA A 304 12.68 -1.38 9.96
N ILE A 305 13.91 -0.88 9.80
CA ILE A 305 15.00 -1.04 10.77
C ILE A 305 14.61 -0.40 12.12
N LYS A 306 14.08 0.83 12.11
CA LYS A 306 13.59 1.52 13.31
C LYS A 306 12.48 0.72 13.99
N LEU A 307 11.50 0.22 13.23
CA LEU A 307 10.39 -0.58 13.76
C LEU A 307 10.88 -1.88 14.40
N GLN A 308 11.77 -2.63 13.72
CA GLN A 308 12.36 -3.85 14.26
C GLN A 308 13.13 -3.60 15.55
N SER A 309 13.89 -2.50 15.62
CA SER A 309 14.61 -2.11 16.84
C SER A 309 13.65 -1.83 18.00
N HIS A 310 12.51 -1.17 17.74
CA HIS A 310 11.47 -0.89 18.72
C HIS A 310 10.79 -2.18 19.21
N ILE A 311 10.48 -3.11 18.32
CA ILE A 311 9.88 -4.41 18.67
C ILE A 311 10.84 -5.20 19.57
N LYS A 312 12.10 -5.32 19.18
CA LYS A 312 13.15 -5.97 19.98
C LYS A 312 13.29 -5.31 21.35
N GLY A 313 13.28 -3.97 21.39
CA GLY A 313 13.33 -3.20 22.64
C GLY A 313 12.12 -3.43 23.56
N ARG A 314 10.91 -3.51 23.00
CA ARG A 314 9.69 -3.82 23.76
C ARG A 314 9.72 -5.25 24.32
N ALA A 315 10.15 -6.23 23.52
CA ALA A 315 10.29 -7.62 23.96
C ALA A 315 11.30 -7.75 25.11
N ALA A 316 12.48 -7.12 24.98
CA ALA A 316 13.50 -7.14 26.03
C ALA A 316 13.04 -6.48 27.35
N ARG A 317 12.29 -5.37 27.27
CA ARG A 317 11.69 -4.72 28.46
C ARG A 317 10.67 -5.62 29.15
N LYS A 318 9.82 -6.30 28.37
CA LYS A 318 8.84 -7.26 28.89
C LYS A 318 9.53 -8.41 29.63
N GLU A 319 10.55 -9.00 29.02
CA GLU A 319 11.33 -10.10 29.62
C GLU A 319 12.04 -9.64 30.91
N ALA A 320 12.64 -8.45 30.92
CA ALA A 320 13.28 -7.90 32.12
C ALA A 320 12.28 -7.65 33.27
N GLN A 321 11.06 -7.23 32.94
CA GLN A 321 9.99 -7.02 33.93
C GLN A 321 9.50 -8.35 34.51
N GLU A 322 9.32 -9.38 33.67
CA GLU A 322 8.96 -10.73 34.10
C GLU A 322 10.05 -11.34 35.00
N ARG A 323 11.33 -11.22 34.63
CA ARG A 323 12.46 -11.64 35.47
C ARG A 323 12.49 -10.94 36.83
N LYS A 324 12.28 -9.62 36.86
CA LYS A 324 12.19 -8.84 38.12
C LYS A 324 11.01 -9.29 38.99
N GLN A 325 9.86 -9.57 38.39
CA GLN A 325 8.69 -10.06 39.12
C GLN A 325 8.93 -11.48 39.67
N ALA A 326 9.51 -12.38 38.88
CA ALA A 326 9.89 -13.72 39.32
C ALA A 326 10.87 -13.67 40.50
N ALA A 327 11.93 -12.85 40.41
CA ALA A 327 12.89 -12.68 41.51
C ALA A 327 12.24 -12.14 42.79
N LYS A 328 11.28 -11.20 42.67
CA LYS A 328 10.51 -10.72 43.83
C LYS A 328 9.66 -11.83 44.46
N ARG A 329 9.00 -12.67 43.65
CA ARG A 329 8.22 -13.82 44.14
C ARG A 329 9.08 -14.82 44.90
N VAL A 330 10.22 -15.21 44.33
CA VAL A 330 11.17 -16.13 44.98
C VAL A 330 11.69 -15.56 46.30
N LYS A 331 12.02 -14.26 46.34
CA LYS A 331 12.46 -13.60 47.58
C LYS A 331 11.37 -13.60 48.65
N MET A 332 10.11 -13.37 48.26
CA MET A 332 8.96 -13.38 49.16
C MET A 332 8.67 -14.79 49.70
N GLU A 333 8.74 -15.80 48.85
CA GLU A 333 8.57 -17.22 49.24
C GLU A 333 9.66 -17.66 50.23
N LYS A 334 10.93 -17.32 49.98
CA LYS A 334 12.03 -17.60 50.93
C LYS A 334 11.80 -16.93 52.28
N LYS A 335 11.35 -15.67 52.28
CA LYS A 335 11.03 -14.94 53.53
C LYS A 335 9.90 -15.62 54.31
N MET A 336 8.81 -15.97 53.63
CA MET A 336 7.68 -16.67 54.27
C MET A 336 8.08 -18.06 54.79
N ALA A 337 8.94 -18.79 54.08
CA ALA A 337 9.44 -20.08 54.52
C ALA A 337 10.31 -19.93 55.79
N GLN A 338 11.16 -18.91 55.84
CA GLN A 338 11.97 -18.60 57.03
C GLN A 338 11.09 -18.21 58.23
N GLU A 339 10.12 -17.32 58.04
CA GLU A 339 9.17 -16.92 59.10
C GLU A 339 8.37 -18.12 59.63
N ARG A 340 8.00 -19.09 58.77
CA ARG A 340 7.34 -20.34 59.19
C ARG A 340 8.25 -21.25 60.00
N MET A 341 9.53 -21.37 59.63
CA MET A 341 10.51 -22.17 60.37
C MET A 341 10.76 -21.57 61.76
N GLU A 342 10.99 -20.26 61.85
CA GLU A 342 11.19 -19.55 63.11
C GLU A 342 9.97 -19.68 64.04
N LYS A 343 8.75 -19.58 63.49
CA LYS A 343 7.52 -19.80 64.25
C LYS A 343 7.42 -21.23 64.80
N LYS A 344 7.76 -22.23 63.99
CA LYS A 344 7.74 -23.64 64.41
C LYS A 344 8.76 -23.92 65.51
N GLU A 345 9.97 -23.34 65.41
CA GLU A 345 10.99 -23.44 66.47
C GLU A 345 10.53 -22.78 67.78
N GLN A 346 9.87 -21.61 67.71
CA GLN A 346 9.30 -20.95 68.87
C GLN A 346 8.18 -21.78 69.53
N GLU A 347 7.30 -22.37 68.73
CA GLU A 347 6.24 -23.27 69.22
C GLU A 347 6.84 -24.52 69.90
N GLU A 348 7.84 -25.16 69.30
CA GLU A 348 8.53 -26.32 69.89
C GLU A 348 9.27 -25.96 71.20
N ALA A 349 9.92 -24.79 71.25
CA ALA A 349 10.56 -24.29 72.46
C ALA A 349 9.55 -24.00 73.57
N ALA A 350 8.40 -23.40 73.25
CA ALA A 350 7.33 -23.14 74.20
C ALA A 350 6.76 -24.45 74.79
N VAL A 351 6.55 -25.47 73.95
CA VAL A 351 6.09 -26.80 74.39
C VAL A 351 7.11 -27.44 75.35
N LYS A 352 8.40 -27.41 75.02
CA LYS A 352 9.47 -27.91 75.92
C LYS A 352 9.49 -27.15 77.25
N MET A 353 9.34 -25.82 77.23
CA MET A 353 9.34 -25.00 78.44
C MET A 353 8.12 -25.30 79.32
N GLN A 354 6.94 -25.49 78.73
CA GLN A 354 5.75 -25.92 79.45
C GLN A 354 5.92 -27.31 80.09
N ALA A 355 6.55 -28.26 79.39
CA ALA A 355 6.86 -29.57 79.95
C ALA A 355 7.82 -29.50 81.15
N ILE A 356 8.88 -28.67 81.05
CA ILE A 356 9.82 -28.42 82.16
C ILE A 356 9.07 -27.80 83.36
N ASN A 357 8.21 -26.82 83.13
CA ASN A 357 7.44 -26.17 84.19
C ASN A 357 6.46 -27.14 84.87
N ARG A 358 5.78 -28.00 84.10
CA ARG A 358 4.93 -29.08 84.65
C ARG A 358 5.76 -30.04 85.50
N GLY A 359 6.93 -30.47 85.02
CA GLY A 359 7.84 -31.32 85.78
C GLY A 359 8.32 -30.67 87.09
N ARG A 360 8.66 -29.38 87.07
CA ARG A 360 9.01 -28.61 88.29
C ARG A 360 7.84 -28.50 89.26
N ALA A 361 6.64 -28.22 88.77
CA ALA A 361 5.43 -28.13 89.59
C ALA A 361 5.09 -29.47 90.25
N GLN A 362 5.22 -30.58 89.51
CA GLN A 362 4.97 -31.93 90.00
C GLN A 362 6.01 -32.37 91.05
N ARG A 363 7.29 -32.00 90.87
CA ARG A 363 8.32 -32.16 91.93
C ARG A 363 8.03 -31.32 93.18
N LYS A 364 7.52 -30.09 93.03
CA LYS A 364 7.05 -29.26 94.16
C LYS A 364 5.83 -29.87 94.86
N ALA A 365 4.90 -30.47 94.12
CA ALA A 365 3.72 -31.13 94.66
C ALA A 365 4.11 -32.41 95.43
N ASN A 366 5.00 -33.25 94.89
CA ASN A 366 5.52 -34.42 95.61
C ASN A 366 6.29 -34.03 96.88
N LYS A 367 6.96 -32.87 96.90
CA LYS A 367 7.61 -32.35 98.12
C LYS A 367 6.62 -31.82 99.18
N LYS A 368 5.38 -31.48 98.78
CA LYS A 368 4.30 -31.02 99.68
C LYS A 368 3.32 -32.14 100.07
N GLY A 369 3.36 -33.27 99.37
CA GLY A 369 2.48 -34.42 99.59
C GLY A 369 3.06 -35.54 100.46
N MET A 370 4.19 -35.31 101.15
CA MET A 370 4.57 -36.14 102.28
C MET A 370 3.81 -35.60 103.51
N PRO A 371 2.87 -36.36 104.10
CA PRO A 371 2.34 -36.05 105.41
C PRO A 371 3.50 -36.13 106.41
N GLY A 372 3.62 -35.09 107.23
CA GLY A 372 4.39 -35.19 108.45
C GLY A 372 3.70 -36.15 109.40
N ASP A 373 4.47 -37.13 109.86
CA ASP A 373 4.39 -37.64 111.22
C ASP A 373 5.54 -37.01 112.01
#